data_AF-A0A350DE57-F1
#
_entry.id   AF-A0A350DE57-F1
#
_cell.length_a   1.000
_cell.length_b   1.000
_cell.length_c   1.000
_cell.angle_alpha   90.00
_cell.angle_beta   90.00
_cell.angle_gamma   90.00
#
_symmetry.space_group_name_H-M   'P 1'
#
loop_
_entity.id
_entity.type
_entity.pdbx_description
1 polymer ?
#
loop_
_entity_poly.entity_id
_entity_poly.type
_entity_poly.pdbx_seq_one_letter_code
_entity_poly.pdbx_strand_id
1 'polypeptide(L)'
;FRYFNVYGPREQHKGKMASVAYHNHLQIRNGETLKLFGAYGGYEAGMQSRDFVYVGDVVDVNLWFLDNPSASGIFNLGTGRAEPFKAIG
;
A
#
# COMPACT_ATOMS: atom_id res chain seq x y z
N PHE A 1 4.12 -12.12 -9.51
CA PHE A 1 3.65 -11.85 -8.14
C PHE A 1 2.29 -11.19 -8.16
N ARG A 2 1.45 -11.44 -7.16
CA ARG A 2 0.23 -10.67 -6.88
C ARG A 2 0.54 -9.68 -5.77
N TYR A 3 0.77 -8.42 -6.14
CA TYR A 3 1.08 -7.36 -5.19
C TYR A 3 -0.17 -6.88 -4.46
N PHE A 4 -0.02 -6.69 -3.16
CA PHE A 4 -1.00 -6.00 -2.33
C PHE A 4 -0.76 -4.48 -2.40
N ASN A 5 -1.22 -3.68 -1.43
CA ASN A 5 -1.15 -2.23 -1.51
C ASN A 5 0.28 -1.72 -1.35
N VAL A 6 1.00 -1.60 -2.46
CA VAL A 6 2.39 -1.09 -2.49
C VAL A 6 2.41 0.42 -2.21
N TYR A 7 3.28 0.84 -1.29
CA TYR A 7 3.54 2.26 -1.00
C TYR A 7 5.05 2.54 -0.94
N GLY A 8 5.45 3.80 -1.13
CA GLY A 8 6.83 4.24 -0.93
C GLY A 8 7.34 5.23 -1.97
N PRO A 9 8.67 5.48 -2.00
CA PRO A 9 9.28 6.43 -2.91
C PRO A 9 8.96 6.17 -4.40
N ARG A 10 9.06 7.24 -5.20
CA ARG A 10 8.87 7.26 -6.67
C ARG A 10 7.43 7.11 -7.16
N GLU A 11 6.44 7.20 -6.28
CA GLU A 11 5.03 7.08 -6.66
C GLU A 11 4.33 8.41 -6.99
N GLN A 12 5.05 9.54 -6.95
CA GLN A 12 4.49 10.90 -7.05
C GLN A 12 3.78 11.18 -8.38
N HIS A 13 4.18 10.48 -9.45
CA HIS A 13 3.62 10.62 -10.78
C HIS A 13 2.25 9.93 -10.95
N LYS A 14 1.81 9.11 -9.98
CA LYS A 14 0.60 8.29 -10.11
C LYS A 14 -0.70 9.08 -9.94
N GLY A 15 -0.62 10.36 -9.53
CA GLY A 15 -1.80 11.20 -9.31
C GLY A 15 -2.80 10.54 -8.38
N LYS A 16 -4.07 10.43 -8.79
CA LYS A 16 -5.14 9.79 -8.00
C LYS A 16 -4.85 8.34 -7.61
N MET A 17 -4.01 7.63 -8.36
CA MET A 17 -3.66 6.22 -8.13
C MET A 17 -2.44 6.03 -7.20
N ALA A 18 -1.88 7.12 -6.66
CA ALA A 18 -0.86 7.03 -5.62
C ALA A 18 -1.43 6.42 -4.33
N SER A 19 -0.55 5.94 -3.46
CA SER A 19 -0.92 5.34 -2.18
C SER A 19 -1.64 6.34 -1.27
N VAL A 20 -2.43 5.81 -0.34
CA VAL A 20 -3.09 6.62 0.69
C VAL A 20 -2.06 7.33 1.57
N ALA A 21 -0.90 6.70 1.83
CA ALA A 21 0.20 7.35 2.55
C ALA A 21 0.70 8.62 1.83
N TYR A 22 0.85 8.56 0.50
CA TYR A 22 1.25 9.73 -0.29
C TYR A 22 0.19 10.83 -0.29
N HIS A 23 -1.09 10.47 -0.49
CA HIS A 23 -2.20 11.44 -0.44
C HIS A 23 -2.32 12.11 0.93
N ASN A 24 -2.22 11.34 2.01
CA ASN A 24 -2.29 11.85 3.38
C ASN A 24 -1.12 12.78 3.69
N HIS A 25 0.09 12.42 3.29
CA HIS A 25 1.27 13.29 3.40
C HIS A 25 1.06 14.63 2.69
N LEU A 26 0.54 14.63 1.45
CA LEU A 26 0.27 15.86 0.72
C LEU A 26 -0.80 16.73 1.40
N GLN A 27 -1.88 16.12 1.90
CA GLN A 27 -2.96 16.84 2.59
C GLN A 27 -2.44 17.50 3.88
N ILE A 28 -1.72 16.75 4.72
CA ILE A 28 -1.10 17.28 5.95
C ILE A 28 -0.14 18.43 5.61
N ARG A 29 0.72 18.24 4.60
CA ARG A 29 1.68 19.25 4.18
C ARG A 29 1.01 20.53 3.67
N ASN A 30 -0.17 20.41 3.05
CA ASN A 30 -0.95 21.54 2.56
C ASN A 30 -1.86 22.17 3.64
N GLY A 31 -1.84 21.65 4.88
CA GLY A 31 -2.73 22.10 5.96
C GLY A 31 -4.19 21.69 5.76
N GLU A 32 -4.46 20.69 4.91
CA GLU A 32 -5.79 20.14 4.70
C GLU A 32 -6.15 19.10 5.75
N THR A 33 -7.44 18.97 6.05
CA THR A 33 -7.96 17.86 6.84
C THR A 33 -7.86 16.57 6.05
N LEU A 34 -7.36 15.50 6.69
CA LEU A 34 -7.26 14.16 6.09
C LEU A 34 -8.63 13.67 5.60
N LYS A 35 -8.67 13.25 4.33
CA LYS A 35 -9.87 12.73 3.68
C LYS A 35 -9.80 11.21 3.59
N LEU A 36 -10.59 10.52 4.42
CA LEU A 36 -10.78 9.08 4.36
C LEU A 36 -12.13 8.74 3.73
N PHE A 37 -12.27 7.50 3.28
CA PHE A 37 -13.56 6.98 2.80
C PHE A 37 -14.59 6.89 3.93
N GLY A 38 -15.86 7.15 3.61
CA GLY A 38 -16.98 6.99 4.53
C GLY A 38 -17.25 5.53 4.91
N ALA A 39 -18.23 5.33 5.79
CA ALA A 39 -18.68 3.99 6.17
C ALA A 39 -19.33 3.28 4.97
N TYR A 40 -18.99 2.00 4.76
CA TYR A 40 -19.51 1.20 3.66
C TYR A 40 -19.35 -0.30 3.93
N GLY A 41 -20.35 -1.09 3.56
CA GLY A 41 -20.25 -2.56 3.58
C GLY A 41 -19.97 -3.17 4.96
N GLY A 42 -20.50 -2.58 6.03
CA GLY A 42 -20.26 -3.03 7.41
C GLY A 42 -18.98 -2.48 8.05
N TYR A 43 -18.18 -1.70 7.33
CA TYR A 43 -17.02 -1.00 7.87
C TYR A 43 -17.37 0.45 8.23
N GLU A 44 -16.92 0.91 9.39
CA GLU A 44 -16.95 2.32 9.76
C GLU A 44 -16.04 3.17 8.84
N ALA A 45 -16.19 4.49 8.88
CA ALA A 45 -15.40 5.40 8.06
C ALA A 45 -13.89 5.25 8.32
N GLY A 46 -13.13 5.01 7.25
CA GLY A 46 -11.68 4.79 7.29
C GLY A 46 -11.24 3.43 7.85
N MET A 47 -12.18 2.57 8.27
CA MET A 47 -11.86 1.26 8.87
C MET A 47 -11.72 0.14 7.83
N GLN A 48 -11.85 0.45 6.53
CA GLN A 48 -11.56 -0.53 5.49
C GLN A 48 -10.06 -0.86 5.51
N SER A 49 -9.73 -2.15 5.58
CA SER A 49 -8.36 -2.60 5.74
C SER A 49 -7.73 -3.11 4.45
N ARG A 50 -6.42 -2.91 4.33
CA ARG A 50 -5.57 -3.46 3.26
C ARG A 50 -4.25 -3.95 3.86
N ASP A 51 -3.65 -4.92 3.19
CA ASP A 51 -2.25 -5.29 3.47
C ASP A 51 -1.35 -4.31 2.70
N PHE A 52 -0.63 -3.47 3.44
CA PHE A 52 0.25 -2.46 2.87
C PHE A 52 1.69 -2.98 2.89
N VAL A 53 2.33 -3.02 1.72
CA VAL A 53 3.70 -3.51 1.58
C VAL A 53 4.62 -2.39 1.09
N TYR A 54 5.78 -2.25 1.72
CA TYR A 54 6.74 -1.23 1.33
C TYR A 54 7.43 -1.63 0.02
N VAL A 55 7.66 -0.65 -0.86
CA VAL A 55 8.30 -0.91 -2.17
C VAL A 55 9.69 -1.54 -2.06
N GLY A 56 10.42 -1.31 -0.95
CA GLY A 56 11.68 -1.99 -0.66
C GLY A 56 11.51 -3.50 -0.57
N ASP A 57 10.56 -3.98 0.22
CA ASP A 57 10.28 -5.43 0.38
C ASP A 57 9.86 -6.07 -0.95
N VAL A 58 9.11 -5.33 -1.78
CA VAL A 58 8.74 -5.78 -3.13
C VAL A 58 9.99 -5.99 -3.99
N VAL A 59 10.93 -5.04 -3.94
CA VAL A 59 12.19 -5.14 -4.69
C VAL A 59 13.02 -6.31 -4.20
N ASP A 60 13.19 -6.45 -2.89
CA ASP A 60 13.99 -7.52 -2.28
C ASP A 60 13.50 -8.90 -2.68
N VAL A 61 12.17 -9.14 -2.66
CA VAL A 61 11.61 -10.42 -3.08
C VAL A 61 11.78 -10.66 -4.59
N ASN A 62 11.65 -9.63 -5.43
CA ASN A 62 11.89 -9.78 -6.87
C ASN A 62 13.36 -10.15 -7.15
N LEU A 63 14.31 -9.53 -6.45
CA LEU A 63 15.73 -9.86 -6.57
C LEU A 63 16.03 -11.26 -6.05
N TRP A 64 15.42 -11.67 -4.93
CA TRP A 64 15.57 -13.04 -4.44
C TRP A 64 15.11 -14.08 -5.48
N PHE A 65 13.98 -13.87 -6.14
CA PHE A 65 13.52 -14.79 -7.20
C PHE A 65 14.39 -14.77 -8.45
N LEU A 66 15.03 -13.64 -8.76
CA LEU A 66 16.03 -13.55 -9.83
C LEU A 66 17.23 -14.46 -9.53
N ASP A 67 17.68 -14.47 -8.28
CA ASP A 67 18.81 -15.31 -7.83
C ASP A 67 18.42 -16.78 -7.61
N ASN A 68 17.13 -17.11 -7.56
CA ASN A 68 16.59 -18.43 -7.28
C ASN A 68 15.68 -18.94 -8.42
N PRO A 69 16.22 -19.21 -9.62
CA PRO A 69 15.43 -19.53 -10.82
C PRO A 69 14.65 -20.85 -10.74
N SER A 70 15.02 -21.75 -9.81
CA SER A 70 14.25 -22.97 -9.53
C SER A 70 12.95 -22.71 -8.79
N ALA A 71 12.82 -21.56 -8.10
CA ALA A 71 11.58 -21.16 -7.44
C ALA A 71 10.64 -20.51 -8.47
N SER A 72 9.63 -21.25 -8.92
CA SER A 72 8.67 -20.79 -9.93
C SER A 72 7.23 -20.98 -9.47
N GLY A 73 6.35 -20.08 -9.88
CA GLY A 73 4.93 -20.09 -9.52
C GLY A 73 4.33 -18.70 -9.38
N ILE A 74 3.09 -18.66 -8.90
CA ILE A 74 2.37 -17.41 -8.62
C ILE A 74 2.27 -17.24 -7.10
N PHE A 75 2.91 -16.19 -6.58
CA PHE A 75 2.96 -15.91 -5.16
C PHE A 75 2.24 -14.60 -4.82
N ASN A 76 1.53 -14.61 -3.69
CA ASN A 76 1.05 -13.38 -3.04
C ASN A 76 2.25 -12.66 -2.42
N LEU A 77 2.26 -11.33 -2.52
CA LEU A 77 3.31 -10.51 -1.97
C LEU A 77 2.69 -9.32 -1.23
N GLY A 78 2.64 -9.49 0.09
CA GLY A 78 2.14 -8.59 1.11
C GLY A 78 2.82 -8.94 2.44
N THR A 79 2.52 -8.18 3.49
CA THR A 79 3.07 -8.40 4.83
C THR A 79 2.35 -9.52 5.59
N GLY A 80 1.19 -9.96 5.10
CA GLY A 80 0.29 -10.88 5.78
C GLY A 80 -0.53 -10.23 6.90
N ARG A 81 -0.43 -8.91 7.08
CA ARG A 81 -1.16 -8.15 8.10
C ARG A 81 -1.97 -7.06 7.43
N ALA A 82 -3.26 -7.01 7.75
CA ALA A 82 -4.16 -5.99 7.23
C ALA A 82 -4.31 -4.85 8.24
N GLU A 83 -4.09 -3.62 7.78
CA GLU A 83 -4.25 -2.40 8.58
C GLU A 83 -5.38 -1.54 7.98
N PRO A 84 -6.19 -0.83 8.80
CA PRO A 84 -7.21 0.08 8.31
C PRO A 84 -6.58 1.34 7.69
N PHE A 85 -7.23 1.96 6.70
CA PHE A 85 -6.75 3.25 6.15
C PHE A 85 -6.57 4.33 7.22
N LYS A 86 -7.38 4.29 8.28
CA LYS A 86 -7.27 5.19 9.43
C LYS A 86 -5.95 5.07 10.20
N ALA A 87 -5.27 3.91 10.14
CA ALA A 87 -3.96 3.72 10.77
C ALA A 87 -2.80 4.27 9.91
N ILE A 88 -3.07 4.62 8.65
CA ILE A 88 -2.09 5.19 7.72
C ILE A 88 -2.26 6.71 7.77
N GLY A 89 -1.58 7.39 8.70
CA GLY A 89 -1.71 8.83 8.93
C GLY A 89 -0.39 9.46 9.33
#